data_AF-A0A9P7KM85-F1
#
_entry.id   AF-A0A9P7KM85-F1
#
_cell.length_a   1.000
_cell.length_b   1.000
_cell.length_c   1.000
_cell.angle_alpha   90.00
_cell.angle_beta   90.00
_cell.angle_gamma   90.00
#
_symmetry.space_group_name_H-M   'P 1'
#
loop_
_entity.id
_entity.type
_entity.pdbx_description
1 polymer ?
#
loop_
_entity_poly.entity_id
_entity_poly.type
_entity_poly.pdbx_seq_one_letter_code
_entity_poly.pdbx_strand_id
1 'polypeptide(L)'
;MAIVPLSTPQVIRENAPYHAQIIGSITELDYVPSALSHQTSYLKDLQEQLAQSETRLKELSAMTMRERKEHEALRDSTARRLAHKLTGRKEKFQAKASREEREYVEALEKELTERDNQNVLRQMLEEAEQVRAELSEKAQRHATLKTQLSDLYLQIFDGPTEGTAYVPSIETENKLTQRAHLVDFPEDDRLEYELQTTQTLHDQVQSTLNAECQAAEILTRADKTINACKGKVNEALGYSQYGMYTTFHFTTH
;
A
#
# COMPACT_ATOMS: atom_id res chain seq x y z
N MET A 1 45.69 39.61 -11.22
CA MET A 1 45.95 38.24 -10.73
C MET A 1 45.25 37.30 -11.70
N ALA A 2 46.00 36.48 -12.44
CA ALA A 2 45.42 35.50 -13.34
C ALA A 2 44.87 34.34 -12.51
N ILE A 3 43.58 34.02 -12.68
CA ILE A 3 42.96 32.83 -12.10
C ILE A 3 43.52 31.66 -12.91
N VAL A 4 44.42 30.87 -12.32
CA VAL A 4 44.88 29.63 -12.93
C VAL A 4 43.70 28.67 -12.91
N PRO A 5 43.26 28.13 -14.06
CA PRO A 5 42.20 27.12 -14.05
C PRO A 5 42.69 25.90 -13.26
N LEU A 6 41.86 25.43 -12.32
CA LEU A 6 42.12 24.21 -11.56
C LEU A 6 42.31 23.04 -12.53
N SER A 7 43.31 22.20 -12.29
CA SER A 7 43.48 20.97 -13.09
C SER A 7 42.39 19.97 -12.75
N THR A 8 42.01 19.10 -13.70
CA THR A 8 40.97 18.08 -13.49
C THR A 8 41.16 17.25 -12.21
N PRO A 9 42.39 16.78 -11.85
CA PRO A 9 42.61 16.07 -10.59
C PRO A 9 42.33 16.92 -9.34
N GLN A 10 42.59 18.23 -9.38
CA GLN A 10 42.27 19.14 -8.28
C GLN A 10 40.76 19.32 -8.14
N VAL A 11 40.03 19.51 -9.25
CA VAL A 11 38.56 19.59 -9.26
C VAL A 11 37.93 18.31 -8.72
N ILE A 12 38.44 17.13 -9.10
CA ILE A 12 37.97 15.83 -8.56
C ILE A 12 38.16 15.77 -7.05
N ARG A 13 39.35 16.13 -6.56
CA ARG A 13 39.65 16.08 -5.11
C ARG A 13 38.77 17.02 -4.30
N GLU A 14 38.50 18.20 -4.83
CA GLU A 14 37.63 19.21 -4.19
C GLU A 14 36.16 18.77 -4.14
N ASN A 15 35.68 18.05 -5.16
CA ASN A 15 34.29 17.59 -5.23
C ASN A 15 34.03 16.21 -4.60
N ALA A 16 35.07 15.43 -4.27
CA ALA A 16 34.94 14.09 -3.70
C ALA A 16 34.03 13.99 -2.45
N PRO A 17 34.09 14.92 -1.47
CA PRO A 17 33.20 14.87 -0.30
C PRO A 17 31.73 15.05 -0.68
N TYR A 18 31.45 15.96 -1.63
CA TYR A 18 30.09 16.24 -2.10
C TYR A 18 29.52 15.08 -2.92
N HIS A 19 30.35 14.47 -3.79
CA HIS A 19 30.00 13.24 -4.50
C HIS A 19 29.61 12.11 -3.53
N ALA A 20 30.44 11.86 -2.51
CA ALA A 20 30.16 10.84 -1.51
C ALA A 20 28.85 11.10 -0.75
N GLN A 21 28.55 12.37 -0.43
CA GLN A 21 27.29 12.76 0.19
C GLN A 21 26.08 12.50 -0.72
N ILE A 22 26.16 12.84 -2.01
CA ILE A 22 25.09 12.60 -2.98
C ILE A 22 24.85 11.10 -3.12
N ILE A 23 25.90 10.29 -3.33
CA ILE A 23 25.78 8.84 -3.46
C ILE A 23 25.14 8.24 -2.20
N GLY A 24 25.60 8.62 -1.00
CA GLY A 24 24.99 8.17 0.24
C GLY A 24 23.50 8.48 0.30
N SER A 25 23.11 9.72 -0.04
CA SER A 25 21.70 10.13 -0.05
C SER A 25 20.86 9.40 -1.11
N ILE A 26 21.45 9.04 -2.26
CA ILE A 26 20.78 8.23 -3.29
C ILE A 26 20.54 6.81 -2.75
N THR A 27 21.57 6.19 -2.17
CA THR A 27 21.46 4.83 -1.64
C THR A 27 20.43 4.69 -0.52
N GLU A 28 20.32 5.70 0.35
CA GLU A 28 19.27 5.76 1.39
C GLU A 28 17.85 5.78 0.81
N LEU A 29 17.68 6.23 -0.44
CA LEU A 29 16.39 6.43 -1.10
C LEU A 29 16.13 5.42 -2.22
N ASP A 30 17.01 4.44 -2.45
CA ASP A 30 16.86 3.49 -3.57
C ASP A 30 15.64 2.58 -3.46
N TYR A 31 15.12 2.37 -2.24
CA TYR A 31 13.88 1.60 -2.01
C TYR A 31 12.62 2.35 -2.47
N VAL A 32 12.67 3.67 -2.57
CA VAL A 32 11.50 4.55 -2.69
C VAL A 32 10.69 4.31 -3.97
N PRO A 33 11.28 4.14 -5.17
CA PRO A 33 10.52 3.88 -6.39
C PRO A 33 9.67 2.61 -6.32
N SER A 34 10.22 1.53 -5.73
CA SER A 34 9.49 0.27 -5.53
C SER A 34 8.37 0.45 -4.51
N ALA A 35 8.67 1.08 -3.36
CA ALA A 35 7.68 1.35 -2.32
C ALA A 35 6.52 2.22 -2.84
N LEU A 36 6.81 3.26 -3.64
CA LEU A 36 5.79 4.13 -4.24
C LEU A 36 4.91 3.36 -5.25
N SER A 37 5.49 2.46 -6.04
CA SER A 37 4.75 1.58 -6.96
C SER A 37 3.79 0.65 -6.22
N HIS A 38 4.27 0.00 -5.15
CA HIS A 38 3.44 -0.87 -4.30
C HIS A 38 2.32 -0.07 -3.63
N GLN A 39 2.64 1.09 -3.06
CA GLN A 39 1.66 1.95 -2.40
C GLN A 39 0.57 2.44 -3.37
N THR A 40 0.96 2.72 -4.62
CA THR A 40 0.01 3.13 -5.67
C THR A 40 -0.94 1.98 -6.04
N SER A 41 -0.42 0.76 -6.14
CA SER A 41 -1.24 -0.43 -6.38
C SER A 41 -2.20 -0.71 -5.21
N TYR A 42 -1.69 -0.61 -3.98
CA TYR A 42 -2.50 -0.79 -2.78
C TYR A 42 -3.65 0.23 -2.68
N LEU A 43 -3.37 1.50 -2.96
CA LEU A 43 -4.40 2.55 -3.01
C LEU A 43 -5.49 2.24 -4.04
N LYS A 44 -5.10 1.73 -5.21
CA LYS A 44 -6.05 1.33 -6.24
C LYS A 44 -6.96 0.21 -5.74
N ASP A 45 -6.40 -0.82 -5.10
CA ASP A 45 -7.17 -1.93 -4.56
C ASP A 45 -8.14 -1.47 -3.44
N LEU A 46 -7.72 -0.52 -2.60
CA LEU A 46 -8.59 0.08 -1.58
C LEU A 46 -9.73 0.90 -2.20
N GLN A 47 -9.45 1.67 -3.24
CA GLN A 47 -10.46 2.43 -3.99
C GLN A 47 -11.49 1.49 -4.64
N GLU A 48 -11.04 0.39 -5.24
CA GLU A 48 -11.92 -0.63 -5.83
C GLU A 48 -12.79 -1.29 -4.74
N GLN A 49 -12.21 -1.66 -3.60
CA GLN A 49 -12.95 -2.22 -2.46
C GLN A 49 -13.99 -1.24 -1.91
N LEU A 50 -13.63 0.04 -1.79
CA LEU A 50 -14.53 1.09 -1.32
C LEU A 50 -15.71 1.29 -2.28
N ALA A 51 -15.45 1.33 -3.58
CA ALA A 51 -16.51 1.45 -4.61
C ALA A 51 -17.47 0.24 -4.60
N GLN A 52 -16.93 -0.96 -4.42
CA GLN A 52 -17.75 -2.17 -4.26
C GLN A 52 -18.59 -2.13 -2.97
N SER A 53 -18.00 -1.67 -1.86
CA SER A 53 -18.69 -1.51 -0.58
C SER A 53 -19.80 -0.47 -0.65
N GLU A 54 -19.57 0.65 -1.35
CA GLU A 54 -20.59 1.68 -1.62
C GLU A 54 -21.79 1.13 -2.40
N THR A 55 -21.52 0.26 -3.37
CA THR A 55 -22.58 -0.38 -4.15
C THR A 55 -23.38 -1.33 -3.27
N ARG A 56 -22.70 -2.17 -2.47
CA ARG A 56 -23.33 -3.08 -1.52
C ARG A 56 -24.15 -2.35 -0.46
N LEU A 57 -23.65 -1.24 0.09
CA LEU A 57 -24.37 -0.45 1.08
C LEU A 57 -25.66 0.15 0.48
N LYS A 58 -25.63 0.61 -0.77
CA LYS A 58 -26.84 1.08 -1.47
C LYS A 58 -27.87 -0.03 -1.60
N GLU A 59 -27.46 -1.23 -2.00
CA GLU A 59 -28.35 -2.39 -2.10
C GLU A 59 -28.94 -2.79 -0.74
N LEU A 60 -28.10 -2.90 0.29
CA LEU A 60 -28.51 -3.22 1.65
C LEU A 60 -29.47 -2.17 2.22
N SER A 61 -29.17 -0.88 2.05
CA SER A 61 -30.07 0.20 2.50
C SER A 61 -31.42 0.18 1.80
N ALA A 62 -31.47 -0.17 0.51
CA ALA A 62 -32.71 -0.35 -0.23
C ALA A 62 -33.51 -1.56 0.30
N MET A 63 -32.83 -2.67 0.60
CA MET A 63 -33.44 -3.84 1.23
C MET A 63 -34.00 -3.49 2.62
N THR A 64 -33.20 -2.90 3.52
CA THR A 64 -33.65 -2.48 4.85
C THR A 64 -34.86 -1.56 4.78
N MET A 65 -34.88 -0.60 3.84
CA MET A 65 -36.02 0.29 3.63
C MET A 65 -37.28 -0.45 3.15
N ARG A 66 -37.13 -1.53 2.37
CA ARG A 66 -38.25 -2.39 1.97
C ARG A 66 -38.76 -3.20 3.17
N GLU A 67 -37.88 -3.92 3.86
CA GLU A 67 -38.24 -4.74 5.02
C GLU A 67 -38.89 -3.88 6.13
N ARG A 68 -38.38 -2.66 6.33
CA ARG A 68 -38.98 -1.69 7.27
C ARG A 68 -40.43 -1.35 6.90
N LYS A 69 -40.71 -1.10 5.61
CA LYS A 69 -42.07 -0.79 5.15
C LYS A 69 -43.00 -1.98 5.31
N GLU A 70 -42.51 -3.20 5.04
CA GLU A 70 -43.29 -4.44 5.20
C GLU A 70 -43.61 -4.69 6.68
N HIS A 71 -42.63 -4.53 7.56
CA HIS A 71 -42.80 -4.59 9.01
C HIS A 71 -43.78 -3.51 9.54
N GLU A 72 -43.64 -2.24 9.11
CA GLU A 72 -44.56 -1.14 9.49
C GLU A 72 -45.98 -1.41 8.99
N ALA A 73 -46.15 -1.85 7.74
CA ALA A 73 -47.46 -2.18 7.17
C ALA A 73 -48.13 -3.32 7.93
N LEU A 74 -47.39 -4.36 8.29
CA LEU A 74 -47.93 -5.46 9.08
C LEU A 74 -48.32 -5.00 10.49
N ARG A 75 -47.52 -4.15 11.13
CA ARG A 75 -47.80 -3.60 12.47
C ARG A 75 -49.07 -2.76 12.50
N ASP A 76 -49.23 -1.88 11.51
CA ASP A 76 -50.27 -0.84 11.48
C ASP A 76 -51.54 -1.29 10.72
N SER A 77 -51.49 -2.43 10.04
CA SER A 77 -52.63 -2.96 9.29
C SER A 77 -53.85 -3.22 10.19
N THR A 78 -55.02 -2.83 9.67
CA THR A 78 -56.36 -3.20 10.18
C THR A 78 -56.54 -4.71 10.34
N ALA A 79 -55.68 -5.52 9.70
CA ALA A 79 -55.57 -6.95 9.90
C ALA A 79 -55.26 -7.34 11.35
N ARG A 80 -54.41 -6.60 12.08
CA ARG A 80 -54.19 -6.81 13.52
C ARG A 80 -55.47 -6.58 14.31
N ARG A 81 -56.17 -5.48 13.99
CA ARG A 81 -57.45 -5.08 14.62
C ARG A 81 -58.57 -6.08 14.34
N LEU A 82 -58.57 -6.70 13.14
CA LEU A 82 -59.51 -7.75 12.73
C LEU A 82 -59.16 -9.13 13.29
N ALA A 83 -57.89 -9.54 13.29
CA ALA A 83 -57.43 -10.80 13.86
C ALA A 83 -57.63 -10.85 15.39
N HIS A 84 -57.56 -9.70 16.07
CA HIS A 84 -57.91 -9.60 17.48
C HIS A 84 -59.42 -9.71 17.73
N LYS A 85 -60.26 -9.32 16.76
CA LYS A 85 -61.73 -9.48 16.80
C LYS A 85 -62.20 -10.88 16.39
N LEU A 86 -61.44 -11.56 15.52
CA LEU A 86 -61.71 -12.91 14.99
C LEU A 86 -60.73 -13.90 15.65
N THR A 87 -61.08 -14.34 16.84
CA THR A 87 -60.26 -15.05 17.86
C THR A 87 -59.66 -16.42 17.47
N GLY A 88 -59.47 -16.75 16.18
CA GLY A 88 -58.94 -18.05 15.73
C GLY A 88 -57.65 -18.04 14.91
N ARG A 89 -57.11 -16.87 14.52
CA ARG A 89 -55.91 -16.78 13.63
C ARG A 89 -54.75 -15.96 14.22
N LYS A 90 -54.80 -15.66 15.52
CA LYS A 90 -53.81 -14.82 16.23
C LYS A 90 -52.39 -15.37 16.13
N GLU A 91 -52.20 -16.68 16.31
CA GLU A 91 -50.88 -17.32 16.26
C GLU A 91 -50.22 -17.17 14.89
N LYS A 92 -50.94 -17.39 13.78
CA LYS A 92 -50.40 -17.23 12.42
C LYS A 92 -49.96 -15.80 12.14
N PHE A 93 -50.71 -14.82 12.65
CA PHE A 93 -50.35 -13.41 12.52
C PHE A 93 -49.12 -13.06 13.37
N GLN A 94 -49.06 -13.53 14.62
CA GLN A 94 -47.90 -13.35 15.48
C GLN A 94 -46.64 -14.00 14.90
N ALA A 95 -46.76 -15.20 14.35
CA ALA A 95 -45.67 -15.89 13.66
C ALA A 95 -45.18 -15.10 12.44
N LYS A 96 -46.11 -14.54 11.64
CA LYS A 96 -45.74 -13.68 10.51
C LYS A 96 -45.05 -12.39 10.99
N ALA A 97 -45.58 -11.72 12.01
CA ALA A 97 -44.97 -10.52 12.56
C ALA A 97 -43.58 -10.76 13.14
N SER A 98 -43.40 -11.88 13.86
CA SER A 98 -42.10 -12.26 14.40
C SER A 98 -41.09 -12.58 13.30
N ARG A 99 -41.55 -13.14 12.18
CA ARG A 99 -40.70 -13.41 11.02
C ARG A 99 -40.23 -12.11 10.36
N GLU A 100 -41.15 -11.19 10.12
CA GLU A 100 -40.86 -9.93 9.42
C GLU A 100 -39.99 -9.00 10.29
N GLU A 101 -40.17 -9.03 11.61
CA GLU A 101 -39.27 -8.35 12.55
C GLU A 101 -37.84 -8.91 12.46
N ARG A 102 -37.68 -10.24 12.39
CA ARG A 102 -36.35 -10.86 12.21
C ARG A 102 -35.72 -10.48 10.87
N GLU A 103 -36.49 -10.53 9.78
CA GLU A 103 -36.01 -10.17 8.44
C GLU A 103 -35.56 -8.70 8.38
N TYR A 104 -36.31 -7.79 9.03
CA TYR A 104 -35.91 -6.38 9.17
C TYR A 104 -34.62 -6.20 10.00
N VAL A 105 -34.54 -6.84 11.17
CA VAL A 105 -33.36 -6.74 12.05
C VAL A 105 -32.12 -7.30 11.35
N GLU A 106 -32.23 -8.44 10.68
CA GLU A 106 -31.11 -9.03 9.92
C GLU A 106 -30.66 -8.12 8.77
N ALA A 107 -31.59 -7.49 8.05
CA ALA A 107 -31.26 -6.53 7.00
C ALA A 107 -30.52 -5.31 7.57
N LEU A 108 -31.01 -4.77 8.69
CA LEU A 108 -30.40 -3.62 9.38
C LEU A 108 -28.99 -3.94 9.90
N GLU A 109 -28.79 -5.11 10.49
CA GLU A 109 -27.48 -5.56 10.97
C GLU A 109 -26.46 -5.65 9.82
N LYS A 110 -26.88 -6.19 8.66
CA LYS A 110 -26.03 -6.26 7.46
C LYS A 110 -25.67 -4.86 6.94
N GLU A 111 -26.64 -3.95 6.87
CA GLU A 111 -26.40 -2.56 6.47
C GLU A 111 -25.40 -1.86 7.40
N LEU A 112 -25.58 -1.98 8.73
CA LEU A 112 -24.69 -1.38 9.72
C LEU A 112 -23.27 -1.97 9.63
N THR A 113 -23.17 -3.30 9.50
CA THR A 113 -21.87 -3.98 9.34
C THR A 113 -21.14 -3.50 8.09
N GLU A 114 -21.85 -3.36 6.96
CA GLU A 114 -21.24 -2.86 5.73
C GLU A 114 -20.84 -1.38 5.84
N ARG A 115 -21.63 -0.56 6.55
CA ARG A 115 -21.28 0.84 6.84
C ARG A 115 -20.00 0.95 7.66
N ASP A 116 -19.85 0.09 8.66
CA ASP A 116 -18.64 0.06 9.49
C ASP A 116 -17.42 -0.40 8.68
N ASN A 117 -17.58 -1.41 7.81
CA ASN A 117 -16.54 -1.82 6.84
C ASN A 117 -16.12 -0.64 5.94
N GLN A 118 -17.10 0.13 5.44
CA GLN A 118 -16.84 1.28 4.60
C GLN A 118 -16.03 2.37 5.33
N ASN A 119 -16.33 2.61 6.61
CA ASN A 119 -15.59 3.57 7.42
C ASN A 119 -14.13 3.13 7.63
N VAL A 120 -13.90 1.83 7.87
CA VAL A 120 -12.55 1.27 7.96
C VAL A 120 -11.79 1.44 6.64
N LEU A 121 -12.42 1.14 5.51
CA LEU A 121 -11.80 1.31 4.18
C LEU A 121 -11.42 2.77 3.91
N ARG A 122 -12.27 3.73 4.30
CA ARG A 122 -11.98 5.17 4.16
C ARG A 122 -10.79 5.59 5.01
N GLN A 123 -10.70 5.14 6.25
CA GLN A 123 -9.56 5.44 7.12
C GLN A 123 -8.27 4.87 6.54
N MET A 124 -8.29 3.61 6.09
CA MET A 124 -7.12 2.99 5.45
C MET A 124 -6.68 3.73 4.19
N LEU A 125 -7.63 4.26 3.41
CA LEU A 125 -7.34 5.05 2.22
C LEU A 125 -6.68 6.38 2.59
N GLU A 126 -7.17 7.06 3.64
CA GLU A 126 -6.56 8.30 4.13
C GLU A 126 -5.12 8.08 4.63
N GLU A 127 -4.88 7.05 5.44
CA GLU A 127 -3.54 6.67 5.89
C GLU A 127 -2.62 6.31 4.71
N ALA A 128 -3.14 5.56 3.74
CA ALA A 128 -2.39 5.17 2.56
C ALA A 128 -2.06 6.37 1.63
N GLU A 129 -2.93 7.37 1.52
CA GLU A 129 -2.68 8.61 0.79
C GLU A 129 -1.56 9.42 1.44
N GLN A 130 -1.51 9.49 2.78
CA GLN A 130 -0.43 10.16 3.51
C GLN A 130 0.93 9.51 3.23
N VAL A 131 1.00 8.17 3.29
CA VAL A 131 2.22 7.42 2.96
C VAL A 131 2.63 7.64 1.50
N ARG A 132 1.67 7.66 0.55
CA ARG A 132 1.97 7.97 -0.85
C ARG A 132 2.56 9.36 -1.01
N ALA A 133 2.03 10.36 -0.30
CA ALA A 133 2.55 11.72 -0.36
C ALA A 133 4.01 11.80 0.13
N GLU A 134 4.32 11.15 1.27
CA GLU A 134 5.68 11.09 1.80
C GLU A 134 6.65 10.37 0.83
N LEU A 135 6.23 9.22 0.28
CA LEU A 135 7.02 8.48 -0.70
C LEU A 135 7.22 9.28 -2.00
N SER A 136 6.23 10.05 -2.43
CA SER A 136 6.34 10.91 -3.61
C SER A 136 7.36 12.03 -3.41
N GLU A 137 7.39 12.65 -2.22
CA GLU A 137 8.41 13.66 -1.89
C GLU A 137 9.81 13.05 -1.89
N LYS A 138 9.98 11.88 -1.27
CA LYS A 138 11.25 11.14 -1.29
C LYS A 138 11.67 10.74 -2.71
N ALA A 139 10.72 10.33 -3.57
CA ALA A 139 10.99 9.98 -4.95
C ALA A 139 11.47 11.20 -5.75
N GLN A 140 10.85 12.36 -5.54
CA GLN A 140 11.29 13.62 -6.16
C GLN A 140 12.71 14.00 -5.72
N ARG A 141 13.01 13.84 -4.43
CA ARG A 141 14.36 14.05 -3.90
C ARG A 141 15.38 13.10 -4.52
N HIS A 142 15.05 11.80 -4.62
CA HIS A 142 15.90 10.80 -5.27
C HIS A 142 16.21 11.16 -6.73
N ALA A 143 15.18 11.56 -7.50
CA ALA A 143 15.35 12.00 -8.87
C ALA A 143 16.25 13.24 -8.97
N THR A 144 16.04 14.23 -8.09
CA THR A 144 16.84 15.46 -8.05
C THR A 144 18.31 15.17 -7.74
N LEU A 145 18.58 14.28 -6.78
CA LEU A 145 19.95 13.85 -6.43
C LEU A 145 20.64 13.14 -7.60
N LYS A 146 19.92 12.30 -8.34
CA LYS A 146 20.46 11.66 -9.57
C LYS A 146 20.79 12.69 -10.65
N THR A 147 19.97 13.72 -10.82
CA THR A 147 20.28 14.83 -11.73
C THR A 147 21.50 15.61 -11.25
N GLN A 148 21.58 15.98 -9.97
CA GLN A 148 22.74 16.67 -9.39
C GLN A 148 24.03 15.87 -9.55
N LEU A 149 23.96 14.54 -9.39
CA LEU A 149 25.09 13.65 -9.64
C LEU A 149 25.52 13.74 -11.10
N SER A 150 24.58 13.59 -12.04
CA SER A 150 24.85 13.70 -13.47
C SER A 150 25.46 15.03 -13.85
N ASP A 151 24.92 16.14 -13.33
CA ASP A 151 25.42 17.50 -13.58
C ASP A 151 26.85 17.68 -13.03
N LEU A 152 27.13 17.13 -11.84
CA LEU A 152 28.47 17.13 -11.26
C LEU A 152 29.46 16.38 -12.16
N TYR A 153 29.08 15.22 -12.69
CA TYR A 153 29.92 14.47 -13.63
C TYR A 153 30.17 15.25 -14.92
N LEU A 154 29.13 15.86 -15.52
CA LEU A 154 29.28 16.70 -16.70
C LEU A 154 30.23 17.88 -16.41
N GLN A 155 30.07 18.57 -15.28
CA GLN A 155 30.92 19.71 -14.93
C GLN A 155 32.40 19.33 -14.76
N ILE A 156 32.70 18.16 -14.18
CA ILE A 156 34.09 17.73 -13.91
C ILE A 156 34.76 17.19 -15.18
N PHE A 157 34.01 16.52 -16.05
CA PHE A 157 34.56 15.72 -17.15
C PHE A 157 34.28 16.25 -18.56
N ASP A 158 33.51 17.34 -18.73
CA ASP A 158 33.19 17.95 -20.05
C ASP A 158 34.17 19.08 -20.47
N GLY A 159 35.28 19.27 -19.74
CA GLY A 159 36.35 20.20 -20.10
C GLY A 159 37.30 19.64 -21.18
N PRO A 160 38.06 20.48 -21.93
CA PRO A 160 39.10 19.99 -22.82
C PRO A 160 40.10 19.22 -21.97
N THR A 161 40.10 17.90 -22.13
CA THR A 161 41.06 17.00 -21.49
C THR A 161 42.44 17.57 -21.79
N GLU A 162 43.16 18.04 -20.77
CA GLU A 162 44.49 18.62 -20.96
C GLU A 162 45.36 17.60 -21.69
N GLY A 163 45.62 17.90 -22.96
CA GLY A 163 46.42 17.07 -23.82
C GLY A 163 47.84 16.99 -23.27
N THR A 164 48.33 15.78 -23.05
CA THR A 164 49.77 15.53 -23.07
C THR A 164 50.26 15.87 -24.47
N ALA A 165 50.80 17.07 -24.63
CA ALA A 165 51.43 17.55 -25.85
C ALA A 165 52.61 16.63 -26.20
N TYR A 166 52.43 15.84 -27.27
CA TYR A 166 53.48 15.06 -27.92
C TYR A 166 54.53 16.01 -28.52
N VAL A 167 55.77 15.93 -28.05
CA VAL A 167 56.92 16.67 -28.58
C VAL A 167 57.44 15.93 -29.83
N PRO A 168 57.55 16.58 -31.00
CA PRO A 168 57.95 15.92 -32.23
C PRO A 168 59.48 15.92 -32.37
N SER A 169 60.09 14.74 -32.55
CA SER A 169 61.41 14.65 -33.18
C SER A 169 61.57 13.35 -33.98
N ILE A 170 61.47 13.57 -35.30
CA ILE A 170 62.20 12.94 -36.40
C ILE A 170 61.72 11.56 -36.86
N GLU A 171 61.26 11.60 -38.11
CA GLU A 171 60.77 10.54 -38.99
C GLU A 171 61.75 9.37 -39.12
N THR A 172 61.26 8.13 -39.08
CA THR A 172 61.16 7.30 -40.30
C THR A 172 60.43 5.97 -40.05
N GLU A 173 59.48 5.70 -40.95
CA GLU A 173 59.06 4.39 -41.46
C GLU A 173 58.10 3.49 -40.65
N ASN A 174 56.81 3.69 -40.94
CA ASN A 174 55.90 2.65 -41.47
C ASN A 174 56.12 1.19 -41.02
N LYS A 175 55.59 0.85 -39.85
CA LYS A 175 54.73 -0.32 -39.59
C LYS A 175 54.47 -0.37 -38.09
N LEU A 176 53.23 -0.12 -37.68
CA LEU A 176 52.53 -0.63 -36.48
C LEU A 176 51.39 0.31 -36.05
N THR A 177 50.66 0.88 -37.01
CA THR A 177 49.35 1.54 -36.80
C THR A 177 48.24 0.51 -36.56
N GLN A 178 48.53 -0.55 -35.80
CA GLN A 178 47.57 -1.61 -35.51
C GLN A 178 47.98 -2.39 -34.25
N ARG A 179 48.39 -1.69 -33.17
CA ARG A 179 48.68 -2.37 -31.90
C ARG A 179 48.69 -1.49 -30.64
N ALA A 180 47.71 -0.60 -30.49
CA ALA A 180 47.49 0.15 -29.24
C ALA A 180 46.02 0.19 -28.82
N HIS A 181 45.23 -0.82 -29.20
CA HIS A 181 43.83 -0.97 -28.78
C HIS A 181 43.66 -2.02 -27.65
N LEU A 182 44.74 -2.43 -26.98
CA LEU A 182 44.67 -3.35 -25.87
C LEU A 182 45.76 -3.03 -24.87
N VAL A 183 45.40 -3.17 -23.59
CA VAL A 183 46.23 -3.24 -22.37
C VAL A 183 45.96 -2.06 -21.44
N ASP A 184 44.85 -2.20 -20.72
CA ASP A 184 44.46 -1.65 -19.39
C ASP A 184 42.91 -1.59 -19.42
N PHE A 185 42.11 -2.44 -18.77
CA PHE A 185 42.24 -3.13 -17.49
C PHE A 185 41.36 -4.41 -17.44
N PRO A 186 41.85 -5.57 -16.98
CA PRO A 186 41.01 -6.70 -16.53
C PRO A 186 40.23 -6.42 -15.21
N GLU A 187 40.31 -5.19 -14.69
CA GLU A 187 39.73 -4.75 -13.43
C GLU A 187 38.37 -4.06 -13.62
N ASP A 188 38.15 -3.37 -14.75
CA ASP A 188 36.85 -2.77 -15.12
C ASP A 188 35.80 -3.84 -15.42
N ASP A 189 36.16 -4.87 -16.21
CA ASP A 189 35.28 -6.02 -16.47
C ASP A 189 34.92 -6.77 -15.17
N ARG A 190 35.83 -6.76 -14.18
CA ARG A 190 35.59 -7.34 -12.84
C ARG A 190 34.62 -6.49 -12.02
N LEU A 191 34.77 -5.18 -12.04
CA LEU A 191 33.89 -4.25 -11.32
C LEU A 191 32.49 -4.26 -11.91
N GLU A 192 32.34 -4.33 -13.23
CA GLU A 192 31.04 -4.44 -13.89
C GLU A 192 30.34 -5.76 -13.51
N TYR A 193 31.08 -6.87 -13.51
CA TYR A 193 30.57 -8.15 -13.05
C TYR A 193 30.17 -8.10 -11.56
N GLU A 194 31.02 -7.53 -10.70
CA GLU A 194 30.75 -7.41 -9.27
C GLU A 194 29.50 -6.56 -9.02
N LEU A 195 29.39 -5.40 -9.67
CA LEU A 195 28.22 -4.51 -9.60
C LEU A 195 26.94 -5.24 -10.02
N GLN A 196 26.99 -5.98 -11.12
CA GLN A 196 25.87 -6.78 -11.62
C GLN A 196 25.48 -7.88 -10.62
N THR A 197 26.44 -8.55 -9.99
CA THR A 197 26.16 -9.54 -8.95
C THR A 197 25.56 -8.93 -7.69
N THR A 198 26.03 -7.75 -7.26
CA THR A 198 25.41 -7.03 -6.15
C THR A 198 24.01 -6.53 -6.45
N GLN A 199 23.74 -6.05 -7.68
CA GLN A 199 22.40 -5.64 -8.08
C GLN A 199 21.43 -6.82 -8.10
N THR A 200 21.84 -7.95 -8.68
CA THR A 200 21.00 -9.16 -8.69
C THR A 200 20.74 -9.70 -7.28
N LEU A 201 21.74 -9.66 -6.39
CA LEU A 201 21.56 -9.99 -4.97
C LEU A 201 20.61 -9.01 -4.28
N HIS A 202 20.75 -7.72 -4.51
CA HIS A 202 19.88 -6.69 -3.94
C HIS A 202 18.42 -6.91 -4.39
N ASP A 203 18.20 -7.13 -5.69
CA ASP A 203 16.86 -7.40 -6.23
C ASP A 203 16.25 -8.68 -5.65
N GLN A 204 17.05 -9.72 -5.43
CA GLN A 204 16.61 -10.95 -4.75
C GLN A 204 16.23 -10.68 -3.31
N VAL A 205 17.07 -9.97 -2.55
CA VAL A 205 16.79 -9.64 -1.15
C VAL A 205 15.55 -8.76 -1.04
N GLN A 206 15.39 -7.78 -1.93
CA GLN A 206 14.22 -6.93 -1.99
C GLN A 206 12.95 -7.73 -2.30
N SER A 207 13.03 -8.67 -3.24
CA SER A 207 11.92 -9.58 -3.55
C SER A 207 11.52 -10.44 -2.33
N THR A 208 12.50 -11.00 -1.61
CA THR A 208 12.23 -11.78 -0.40
C THR A 208 11.64 -10.91 0.71
N LEU A 209 12.16 -9.71 0.92
CA LEU A 209 11.65 -8.77 1.90
C LEU A 209 10.19 -8.37 1.58
N ASN A 210 9.88 -8.15 0.30
CA ASN A 210 8.52 -7.85 -0.15
C ASN A 210 7.55 -9.01 0.18
N ALA A 211 7.97 -10.25 -0.06
CA ALA A 211 7.18 -11.43 0.27
C ALA A 211 6.97 -11.58 1.79
N GLU A 212 8.01 -11.30 2.60
CA GLU A 212 7.93 -11.34 4.06
C GLU A 212 7.02 -10.23 4.61
N CYS A 213 7.10 -9.00 4.09
CA CYS A 213 6.20 -7.91 4.46
C CYS A 213 4.74 -8.26 4.14
N GLN A 214 4.47 -8.81 2.95
CA GLN A 214 3.13 -9.24 2.57
C GLN A 214 2.61 -10.36 3.50
N ALA A 215 3.46 -11.32 3.86
CA ALA A 215 3.11 -12.35 4.82
C ALA A 215 2.80 -11.78 6.21
N ALA A 216 3.59 -10.81 6.69
CA ALA A 216 3.38 -10.15 7.97
C ALA A 216 2.06 -9.36 8.01
N GLU A 217 1.70 -8.68 6.91
CA GLU A 217 0.40 -7.98 6.79
C GLU A 217 -0.77 -8.96 6.83
N ILE A 218 -0.69 -10.07 6.09
CA ILE A 218 -1.73 -11.12 6.10
C ILE A 218 -1.88 -11.71 7.50
N LEU A 219 -0.78 -11.98 8.20
CA LEU A 219 -0.80 -12.49 9.58
C LEU A 219 -1.41 -11.47 10.54
N THR A 220 -1.06 -10.19 10.41
CA THR A 220 -1.65 -9.11 11.22
C THR A 220 -3.16 -8.98 10.97
N ARG A 221 -3.60 -9.14 9.72
CA ARG A 221 -5.02 -9.15 9.38
C ARG A 221 -5.73 -10.36 9.97
N ALA A 222 -5.12 -11.54 9.90
CA ALA A 222 -5.65 -12.77 10.48
C ALA A 222 -5.79 -12.66 12.00
N ASP A 223 -4.82 -12.06 12.69
CA ASP A 223 -4.91 -11.84 14.14
C ASP A 223 -6.06 -10.89 14.51
N LYS A 224 -6.22 -9.79 13.77
CA LYS A 224 -7.36 -8.87 13.96
C LYS A 224 -8.70 -9.57 13.76
N THR A 225 -8.84 -10.40 12.72
CA THR A 225 -10.10 -11.13 12.47
C THR A 225 -10.37 -12.21 13.51
N ILE A 226 -9.34 -12.93 13.97
CA ILE A 226 -9.46 -13.92 15.05
C ILE A 226 -9.90 -13.24 16.35
N ASN A 227 -9.32 -12.10 16.69
CA ASN A 227 -9.69 -11.34 17.89
C ASN A 227 -11.14 -10.82 17.82
N ALA A 228 -11.58 -10.35 16.64
CA ALA A 228 -12.97 -9.96 16.42
C ALA A 228 -13.94 -11.16 16.57
N CYS A 229 -13.61 -12.31 15.97
CA CYS A 229 -14.39 -13.55 16.13
C CYS A 229 -14.48 -13.99 17.59
N LYS A 230 -13.37 -13.94 18.32
CA LYS A 230 -13.32 -14.25 19.76
C LYS A 230 -14.25 -13.33 20.56
N GLY A 231 -14.27 -12.03 20.24
CA GLY A 231 -15.20 -11.07 20.82
C GLY A 231 -16.66 -11.48 20.61
N LYS A 232 -17.04 -11.77 19.35
CA LYS A 232 -18.41 -12.21 19.02
C LYS A 232 -18.81 -13.52 19.67
N VAL A 233 -17.89 -14.49 19.78
CA VAL A 233 -18.14 -15.77 20.48
C VAL A 233 -18.38 -15.52 21.97
N ASN A 234 -17.59 -14.63 22.60
CA ASN A 234 -17.79 -14.28 24.01
C ASN A 234 -19.12 -13.55 24.24
N GLU A 235 -19.52 -12.64 23.35
CA GLU A 235 -20.83 -11.99 23.40
C GLU A 235 -21.97 -13.01 23.27
N ALA A 236 -21.87 -13.93 22.30
CA ALA A 236 -22.86 -14.99 22.10
C ALA A 236 -23.00 -15.93 23.32
N LEU A 237 -21.88 -16.27 23.97
CA LEU A 237 -21.89 -17.01 25.24
C LEU A 237 -22.57 -16.21 26.35
N GLY A 238 -22.30 -14.90 26.44
CA GLY A 238 -22.97 -14.00 27.36
C GLY A 238 -24.49 -13.96 27.15
N TYR A 239 -24.96 -13.81 25.91
CA TYR A 239 -26.39 -13.84 25.58
C TYR A 239 -27.05 -15.19 25.89
N SER A 240 -26.36 -16.31 25.68
CA SER A 240 -26.88 -17.63 26.05
C SER A 240 -27.02 -17.80 27.56
N GLN A 241 -26.08 -17.26 28.35
CA GLN A 241 -26.20 -17.27 29.82
C GLN A 241 -27.35 -16.37 30.28
N TYR A 242 -27.48 -15.16 29.76
CA TYR A 242 -28.60 -14.25 30.08
C TYR A 242 -29.96 -14.80 29.66
N GLY A 243 -30.03 -15.53 28.54
CA GLY A 243 -31.23 -16.23 28.09
C GLY A 243 -31.70 -17.29 29.10
N MET A 244 -30.79 -18.06 29.71
CA MET A 244 -31.17 -19.07 30.70
C MET A 244 -31.69 -18.46 32.03
N TYR A 245 -31.11 -17.36 32.49
CA TYR A 245 -31.56 -16.69 33.73
C TYR A 245 -32.90 -15.95 33.56
N THR A 246 -33.18 -15.39 32.39
CA THR A 246 -34.44 -14.66 32.12
C THR A 246 -35.61 -15.60 31.85
N THR A 247 -35.38 -16.77 31.27
CA THR A 247 -36.46 -17.76 31.02
C THR A 247 -36.91 -18.48 32.30
N PHE A 248 -36.07 -18.53 33.35
CA PHE A 248 -36.42 -19.15 34.63
C PHE A 248 -37.30 -18.27 35.54
N HIS A 249 -37.34 -16.95 35.32
CA HIS A 249 -38.12 -16.02 36.15
C HIS A 249 -39.51 -15.67 35.60
N PHE A 250 -39.89 -16.16 34.41
CA PHE A 250 -41.19 -15.88 33.80
C PHE A 250 -42.17 -17.07 33.78
N THR A 251 -41.81 -18.23 34.34
CA THR A 251 -42.65 -19.44 34.38
C THR A 251 -43.31 -19.73 35.72
N THR A 252 -43.16 -18.86 36.71
CA THR A 252 -43.87 -18.94 38.00
C THR A 252 -44.80 -17.75 38.18
N HIS A 253 -45.97 -17.77 37.56
CA HIS A 253 -47.20 -17.12 38.04
C HIS A 253 -48.43 -17.65 37.30
#